data_AF-A0A067FVS2-F1
#
_entry.id   AF-A0A067FVS2-F1
#
_cell.length_a   1.000
_cell.length_b   1.000
_cell.length_c   1.000
_cell.angle_alpha   90.00
_cell.angle_beta   90.00
_cell.angle_gamma   90.00
#
_symmetry.space_group_name_H-M   'P 1'
#
loop_
_entity.id
_entity.type
_entity.pdbx_description
1 polymer ?
#
loop_
_entity_poly.entity_id
_entity_poly.type
_entity_poly.pdbx_seq_one_letter_code
_entity_poly.pdbx_strand_id
1 'polypeptide(L)'
;MMERAESGQKLYTRMRLWEFPDQFVVEPTDGSSGSALAISRADGSMNLIHEVPECSILRVPKIRTIFGVVGVLKLLAGSYLIVITERECVGSYLGHPIYKVASLKILPCDHSLNNSSAEQKKVEAEFSCLLKLAERTPGLYFSYDTNLTLSVQRLNTLGDESKLLPLWRQAEPRFLWNNYLMEALIDNKLDPFLLPVIQGSFHHFQTAIGRDIIDVTLIARRCTRRNGTRMWRRGADSDGYVANFVETEQVVQMNGFMASFVQVRGSIPFLWEQTVDLTYKPKFEILRAEEAPRVVERHFLDLRKKYGNVLAVDLVNKHGGEGRLCENFGNAMQNVASDDIRYLHFDFHRICGHVHFERLSILFEQIEDFLEKNGYLLLNEK
;
A
#
# COMPACT_ATOMS: atom_id res chain seq x y z
N MET A 1 -35.50 -16.06 -5.15
CA MET A 1 -35.15 -14.93 -6.02
C MET A 1 -34.89 -13.74 -5.12
N MET A 2 -33.64 -13.50 -4.76
CA MET A 2 -33.23 -12.27 -4.09
C MET A 2 -32.72 -11.33 -5.18
N GLU A 3 -33.42 -10.23 -5.40
CA GLU A 3 -32.88 -9.11 -6.17
C GLU A 3 -31.58 -8.67 -5.52
N ARG A 4 -30.49 -8.74 -6.28
CA ARG A 4 -29.19 -8.18 -5.89
C ARG A 4 -29.37 -6.68 -5.73
N ALA A 5 -29.14 -6.16 -4.53
CA ALA A 5 -29.03 -4.74 -4.28
C ALA A 5 -27.82 -4.17 -5.04
N GLU A 6 -28.00 -3.78 -6.30
CA GLU A 6 -27.06 -2.90 -7.00
C GLU A 6 -27.29 -1.46 -6.55
N SER A 7 -26.63 -1.02 -5.48
CA SER A 7 -26.58 0.42 -5.18
C SER A 7 -25.29 0.87 -4.46
N GLY A 8 -24.15 0.27 -4.81
CA GLY A 8 -22.85 0.88 -4.57
C GLY A 8 -22.46 1.71 -5.80
N GLN A 9 -22.17 3.00 -5.62
CA GLN A 9 -21.74 3.87 -6.73
C GLN A 9 -20.42 3.32 -7.30
N LYS A 10 -20.45 2.80 -8.53
CA LYS A 10 -19.30 2.15 -9.17
C LYS A 10 -18.22 3.20 -9.50
N LEU A 11 -16.95 2.81 -9.34
CA LEU A 11 -15.81 3.66 -9.71
C LEU A 11 -15.76 3.86 -11.22
N TYR A 12 -15.33 5.05 -11.66
CA TYR A 12 -15.11 5.30 -13.08
C TYR A 12 -13.86 4.56 -13.57
N THR A 13 -14.03 3.74 -14.60
CA THR A 13 -12.99 2.83 -15.12
C THR A 13 -12.21 3.41 -16.30
N ARG A 14 -12.79 4.40 -16.99
CA ARG A 14 -12.19 5.12 -18.10
C ARG A 14 -12.75 6.54 -18.18
N MET A 15 -11.86 7.51 -18.18
CA MET A 15 -12.22 8.93 -18.23
C MET A 15 -11.42 9.65 -19.33
N ARG A 16 -11.92 10.81 -19.72
CA ARG A 16 -11.25 11.75 -20.60
C ARG A 16 -10.85 12.98 -19.80
N LEU A 17 -9.57 13.29 -19.81
CA LEU A 17 -9.01 14.50 -19.25
C LEU A 17 -8.94 15.57 -20.34
N TRP A 18 -9.60 16.70 -20.08
CA TRP A 18 -9.54 17.92 -20.87
C TRP A 18 -8.66 18.92 -20.14
N GLU A 19 -7.50 19.23 -20.71
CA GLU A 19 -6.57 20.22 -20.18
C GLU A 19 -6.86 21.58 -20.83
N PHE A 20 -7.74 22.39 -20.23
CA PHE A 20 -7.97 23.77 -20.63
C PHE A 20 -6.89 24.70 -20.03
N PRO A 21 -6.69 25.93 -20.56
CA PRO A 21 -5.72 26.88 -20.01
C PRO A 21 -5.96 27.26 -18.54
N ASP A 22 -7.22 27.24 -18.10
CA ASP A 22 -7.68 27.73 -16.79
C ASP A 22 -8.15 26.63 -15.84
N GLN A 23 -8.47 25.43 -16.35
CA GLN A 23 -8.95 24.31 -15.54
C GLN A 23 -8.65 22.95 -16.20
N PHE A 24 -8.69 21.90 -15.39
CA PHE A 24 -8.74 20.52 -15.85
C PHE A 24 -10.17 20.01 -15.71
N VAL A 25 -10.69 19.30 -16.72
CA VAL A 25 -11.99 18.64 -16.63
C VAL A 25 -11.80 17.14 -16.82
N VAL A 26 -12.28 16.34 -15.88
CA VAL A 26 -12.26 14.88 -15.94
C VAL A 26 -13.68 14.38 -16.20
N GLU A 27 -13.90 13.90 -17.41
CA GLU A 27 -15.20 13.41 -17.89
C GLU A 27 -15.21 11.87 -17.86
N PRO A 28 -16.18 11.21 -17.21
CA PRO A 28 -16.36 9.77 -17.31
C PRO A 28 -16.76 9.37 -18.74
N THR A 29 -16.14 8.32 -19.28
CA THR A 29 -16.35 7.85 -20.67
C THR A 29 -16.57 6.34 -20.75
N ASP A 30 -16.83 5.70 -19.61
CA ASP A 30 -17.04 4.26 -19.47
C ASP A 30 -18.51 3.84 -19.61
N GLY A 31 -19.38 4.77 -20.05
CA GLY A 31 -20.82 4.55 -20.20
C GLY A 31 -21.63 4.89 -18.95
N SER A 32 -20.99 5.31 -17.86
CA SER A 32 -21.69 5.86 -16.69
C SER A 32 -22.23 7.27 -16.98
N SER A 33 -23.48 7.56 -16.58
CA SER A 33 -24.10 8.89 -16.70
C SER A 33 -23.66 9.82 -15.56
N GLY A 34 -22.36 9.89 -15.31
CA GLY A 34 -21.76 10.62 -14.21
C GLY A 34 -21.43 12.08 -14.55
N SER A 35 -21.51 12.97 -13.56
CA SER A 35 -21.00 14.34 -13.69
C SER A 35 -19.48 14.35 -13.89
N ALA A 36 -18.99 15.26 -14.73
CA ALA A 36 -17.56 15.50 -14.90
C ALA A 36 -17.01 16.30 -13.72
N LEU A 37 -15.72 16.12 -13.42
CA LEU A 37 -15.02 16.83 -12.35
C LEU A 37 -14.19 17.97 -12.94
N ALA A 38 -14.54 19.21 -12.63
CA ALA A 38 -13.74 20.39 -12.94
C ALA A 38 -12.78 20.69 -11.78
N ILE A 39 -11.50 20.89 -12.11
CA ILE A 39 -10.44 21.29 -11.19
C ILE A 39 -9.83 22.59 -11.68
N SER A 40 -9.98 23.66 -10.91
CA SER A 40 -9.40 24.96 -11.21
C SER A 40 -7.87 24.89 -11.19
N ARG A 41 -7.21 25.47 -12.21
CA ARG A 41 -5.74 25.62 -12.19
C ARG A 41 -5.26 26.78 -11.32
N ALA A 42 -6.17 27.65 -10.87
CA ALA A 42 -5.83 28.77 -10.00
C ALA A 42 -5.52 28.32 -8.57
N ASP A 43 -6.32 27.41 -8.03
CA ASP A 43 -6.28 27.04 -6.61
C ASP A 43 -6.44 25.53 -6.36
N GLY A 44 -6.72 24.74 -7.40
CA GLY A 44 -7.03 23.32 -7.27
C GLY A 44 -8.43 23.05 -6.70
N SER A 45 -9.32 24.04 -6.67
CA SER A 45 -10.71 23.84 -6.25
C SER A 45 -11.45 22.90 -7.20
N MET A 46 -12.32 22.07 -6.63
CA MET A 46 -13.00 20.98 -7.31
C MET A 46 -14.51 21.19 -7.31
N ASN A 47 -15.14 21.07 -8.48
CA ASN A 47 -16.59 21.16 -8.62
C ASN A 47 -17.09 20.10 -9.62
N LEU A 48 -18.28 19.55 -9.37
CA LEU A 48 -18.96 18.69 -10.34
C LEU A 48 -19.69 19.54 -11.37
N ILE A 49 -19.49 19.22 -12.65
CA ILE A 49 -20.15 19.87 -13.78
C ILE A 49 -20.93 18.83 -14.59
N HIS A 50 -22.07 19.24 -15.16
CA HIS A 50 -22.92 18.36 -15.95
C HIS A 50 -22.48 18.27 -17.42
N GLU A 51 -21.87 19.33 -17.94
CA GLU A 51 -21.43 19.41 -19.33
C GLU A 51 -19.99 19.92 -19.41
N VAL A 52 -19.22 19.36 -20.33
CA VAL A 52 -17.85 19.82 -20.61
C VAL A 52 -17.93 21.22 -21.25
N PRO A 53 -17.11 22.19 -20.81
CA PRO A 53 -17.12 23.54 -21.37
C PRO A 53 -16.90 23.55 -22.89
N GLU A 54 -17.60 24.45 -23.59
CA GLU A 54 -17.48 24.60 -25.04
C GLU A 54 -16.03 24.86 -25.48
N CYS A 55 -15.59 24.10 -26.49
CA CYS A 55 -14.29 24.29 -27.13
C CYS A 55 -14.38 25.45 -28.12
N SER A 56 -13.59 26.50 -27.91
CA SER A 56 -13.45 27.63 -28.83
C SER A 56 -12.02 27.75 -29.36
N ILE A 57 -11.81 28.54 -30.41
CA ILE A 57 -10.47 28.78 -31.00
C ILE A 57 -9.47 29.32 -29.96
N LEU A 58 -9.97 30.06 -28.95
CA LEU A 58 -9.18 30.61 -27.85
C LEU A 58 -8.96 29.63 -26.68
N ARG A 59 -9.68 28.51 -26.65
CA ARG A 59 -9.72 27.55 -25.54
C ARG A 59 -9.59 26.12 -26.06
N VAL A 60 -8.51 25.84 -26.79
CA VAL A 60 -8.22 24.51 -27.34
C VAL A 60 -7.68 23.60 -26.23
N PRO A 61 -8.42 22.58 -25.77
CA PRO A 61 -7.94 21.70 -24.73
C PRO A 61 -6.99 20.64 -25.30
N LYS A 62 -6.00 20.25 -24.51
CA LYS A 62 -5.32 18.98 -24.75
C LYS A 62 -6.16 17.85 -24.17
N ILE A 63 -6.52 16.89 -25.02
CA ILE A 63 -7.38 15.77 -24.62
C ILE A 63 -6.54 14.53 -24.42
N ARG A 64 -6.76 13.82 -23.30
CA ARG A 64 -6.09 12.56 -23.00
C ARG A 64 -7.07 11.56 -22.38
N THR A 65 -6.86 10.28 -22.64
CA THR A 65 -7.55 9.23 -21.87
C THR A 65 -6.79 8.99 -20.57
N ILE A 66 -7.53 8.84 -19.48
CA ILE A 66 -7.00 8.45 -18.17
C ILE A 66 -7.82 7.28 -17.61
N PHE A 67 -7.22 6.54 -16.69
CA PHE A 67 -7.81 5.34 -16.10
C PHE A 67 -8.09 5.48 -14.59
N GLY A 68 -7.73 6.62 -13.99
CA GLY A 68 -7.95 6.85 -12.57
C GLY A 68 -7.44 8.22 -12.15
N VAL A 69 -8.10 8.82 -11.17
CA VAL A 69 -7.57 9.97 -10.45
C VAL A 69 -6.92 9.43 -9.18
N VAL A 70 -5.61 9.58 -9.06
CA VAL A 70 -4.87 9.13 -7.87
C VAL A 70 -5.18 10.04 -6.69
N GLY A 71 -5.30 11.35 -6.97
CA GLY A 71 -5.67 12.37 -6.00
C GLY A 71 -5.06 13.73 -6.34
N VAL A 72 -5.16 14.65 -5.38
CA VAL A 72 -4.58 16.00 -5.46
C VAL A 72 -3.56 16.18 -4.34
N LEU A 73 -2.36 16.61 -4.71
CA LEU A 73 -1.30 16.94 -3.76
C LEU A 73 -1.23 18.46 -3.59
N LYS A 74 -1.43 18.95 -2.36
CA LYS A 74 -1.24 20.36 -2.02
C LYS A 74 0.16 20.55 -1.41
N LEU A 75 0.97 21.40 -2.02
CA LEU A 75 2.27 21.83 -1.52
C LEU A 75 2.19 23.30 -1.06
N LEU A 76 3.34 23.93 -0.78
CA LEU A 76 3.40 25.27 -0.19
C LEU A 76 2.62 26.33 -0.96
N ALA A 77 2.74 26.35 -2.30
CA ALA A 77 2.08 27.34 -3.13
C ALA A 77 1.30 26.73 -4.32
N GLY A 78 1.65 25.51 -4.72
CA GLY A 78 0.98 24.79 -5.82
C GLY A 78 0.10 23.63 -5.38
N SER A 79 -0.97 23.38 -6.14
CA SER A 79 -1.72 22.12 -6.11
C SER A 79 -1.36 21.28 -7.34
N TYR A 80 -1.34 19.96 -7.21
CA TYR A 80 -0.97 19.05 -8.28
C TYR A 80 -1.98 17.94 -8.41
N LEU A 81 -2.59 17.82 -9.59
CA LEU A 81 -3.47 16.72 -9.93
C LEU A 81 -2.63 15.53 -10.42
N ILE A 82 -2.85 14.36 -9.82
CA ILE A 82 -2.15 13.12 -10.18
C ILE A 82 -3.15 12.16 -10.81
N VAL A 83 -2.87 11.73 -12.04
CA VAL A 83 -3.74 10.84 -12.82
C VAL A 83 -2.97 9.65 -13.38
N ILE A 84 -3.68 8.54 -13.58
CA ILE A 84 -3.18 7.32 -14.23
C ILE A 84 -3.45 7.45 -15.73
N THR A 85 -2.41 7.58 -16.54
CA THR A 85 -2.56 7.67 -18.00
C THR A 85 -2.49 6.32 -18.68
N GLU A 86 -1.80 5.35 -18.09
CA GLU A 86 -1.67 4.00 -18.64
C GLU A 86 -1.74 2.96 -17.52
N ARG A 87 -2.42 1.84 -17.80
CA ARG A 87 -2.53 0.69 -16.89
C ARG A 87 -2.37 -0.62 -17.66
N GLU A 88 -1.87 -1.64 -16.98
CA GLU A 88 -1.68 -2.99 -17.51
C GLU A 88 -2.49 -3.97 -16.66
N CYS A 89 -3.27 -4.86 -17.28
CA CYS A 89 -3.95 -5.94 -16.55
C CYS A 89 -2.94 -7.04 -16.24
N VAL A 90 -2.69 -7.32 -14.96
CA VAL A 90 -1.62 -8.23 -14.50
C VAL A 90 -2.15 -9.55 -13.95
N GLY A 91 -3.46 -9.75 -13.93
CA GLY A 91 -4.10 -10.97 -13.46
C GLY A 91 -5.44 -10.70 -12.82
N SER A 92 -5.93 -11.69 -12.07
CA SER A 92 -7.19 -11.59 -11.33
C SER A 92 -7.00 -11.90 -9.85
N TYR A 93 -7.83 -11.29 -9.01
CA TYR A 93 -7.90 -11.54 -7.58
C TYR A 93 -9.37 -11.60 -7.18
N LEU A 94 -9.80 -12.74 -6.63
CA LEU A 94 -11.21 -13.00 -6.30
C LEU A 94 -12.15 -12.80 -7.51
N GLY A 95 -11.70 -13.20 -8.71
CA GLY A 95 -12.48 -13.03 -9.95
C GLY A 95 -12.48 -11.61 -10.54
N HIS A 96 -11.86 -10.64 -9.87
CA HIS A 96 -11.80 -9.25 -10.32
C HIS A 96 -10.44 -8.93 -10.98
N PRO A 97 -10.42 -8.14 -12.06
CA PRO A 97 -9.17 -7.80 -12.74
C PRO A 97 -8.32 -6.85 -11.89
N ILE A 98 -7.02 -7.12 -11.85
CA ILE A 98 -6.02 -6.32 -11.15
C ILE A 98 -5.15 -5.58 -12.15
N TYR A 99 -4.96 -4.29 -11.90
CA TYR A 99 -4.23 -3.41 -12.77
C TYR A 99 -2.97 -2.90 -12.10
N LYS A 100 -1.87 -2.93 -12.84
CA LYS A 100 -0.63 -2.25 -12.52
C LYS A 100 -0.64 -0.87 -13.19
N VAL A 101 -0.26 0.15 -12.43
CA VAL A 101 -0.05 1.50 -12.99
C VAL A 101 1.20 1.47 -13.86
N ALA A 102 1.04 1.70 -15.17
CA ALA A 102 2.16 1.73 -16.12
C ALA A 102 2.73 3.14 -16.25
N SER A 103 1.87 4.17 -16.20
CA SER A 103 2.29 5.56 -16.33
C SER A 103 1.41 6.49 -15.49
N LEU A 104 2.06 7.38 -14.74
CA LEU A 104 1.44 8.47 -14.00
C LEU A 104 1.76 9.80 -14.66
N LYS A 105 0.78 10.71 -14.61
CA LYS A 105 0.98 12.10 -14.99
C LYS A 105 0.64 13.00 -13.81
N ILE A 106 1.57 13.88 -13.48
CA ILE A 106 1.39 14.95 -12.50
C ILE A 106 1.18 16.24 -13.28
N LEU A 107 0.08 16.92 -12.98
CA LEU A 107 -0.40 18.11 -13.66
C LEU A 107 -0.44 19.26 -12.64
N PRO A 108 0.41 20.29 -12.80
CA PRO A 108 0.40 21.42 -11.89
C PRO A 108 -0.83 22.31 -12.10
N CYS A 109 -1.40 22.78 -11.01
CA CYS A 109 -2.31 23.93 -10.95
C CYS A 109 -1.46 25.15 -10.59
N ASP A 110 -0.89 25.78 -11.62
CA ASP A 110 0.22 26.73 -11.56
C ASP A 110 -0.19 28.22 -11.56
N HIS A 111 -1.47 28.55 -11.71
CA HIS A 111 -1.88 29.94 -11.84
C HIS A 111 -1.79 30.74 -10.53
N SER A 112 -1.85 30.12 -9.36
CA SER A 112 -1.56 30.78 -8.07
C SER A 112 -0.12 31.27 -7.96
N LEU A 113 0.84 30.55 -8.58
CA LEU A 113 2.27 30.80 -8.45
C LEU A 113 2.70 32.11 -9.10
N ASN A 114 1.91 32.65 -10.03
CA ASN A 114 2.23 33.93 -10.68
C ASN A 114 2.37 35.08 -9.65
N ASN A 115 1.56 35.05 -8.58
CA ASN A 115 1.53 36.06 -7.52
C ASN A 115 2.42 35.71 -6.30
N SER A 116 3.11 34.57 -6.32
CA SER A 116 3.95 34.10 -5.20
C SER A 116 5.34 34.75 -5.17
N SER A 117 5.96 34.76 -3.98
CA SER A 117 7.31 35.31 -3.78
C SER A 117 8.37 34.54 -4.58
N ALA A 118 9.52 35.17 -4.86
CA ALA A 118 10.61 34.53 -5.59
C ALA A 118 11.16 33.28 -4.88
N GLU A 119 11.15 33.26 -3.55
CA GLU A 119 11.57 32.12 -2.74
C GLU A 119 10.61 30.94 -2.87
N GLN A 120 9.29 31.20 -2.85
CA GLN A 120 8.27 30.17 -3.05
C GLN A 120 8.40 29.54 -4.44
N LYS A 121 8.63 30.35 -5.48
CA LYS A 121 8.86 29.87 -6.86
C LYS A 121 10.08 28.95 -6.95
N LYS A 122 11.15 29.23 -6.21
CA LYS A 122 12.36 28.39 -6.19
C LYS A 122 12.08 27.03 -5.54
N VAL A 123 11.45 27.03 -4.37
CA VAL A 123 11.11 25.79 -3.65
C VAL A 123 10.12 24.94 -4.46
N GLU A 124 9.16 25.57 -5.13
CA GLU A 124 8.20 24.87 -5.98
C GLU A 124 8.86 24.23 -7.22
N ALA A 125 9.89 24.86 -7.77
CA ALA A 125 10.69 24.26 -8.85
C ALA A 125 11.46 23.02 -8.38
N GLU A 126 11.97 23.03 -7.14
CA GLU A 126 12.60 21.85 -6.52
C GLU A 126 11.57 20.72 -6.31
N PHE A 127 10.37 21.02 -5.80
CA PHE A 127 9.29 20.05 -5.67
C PHE A 127 8.83 19.50 -7.02
N SER A 128 8.68 20.35 -8.04
CA SER A 128 8.36 19.93 -9.40
C SER A 128 9.38 18.93 -9.95
N CYS A 129 10.66 19.08 -9.62
CA CYS A 129 11.70 18.11 -9.98
C CYS A 129 11.50 16.76 -9.26
N LEU A 130 11.22 16.78 -7.96
CA LEU A 130 10.94 15.57 -7.17
C LEU A 130 9.66 14.86 -7.66
N LEU A 131 8.62 15.62 -8.02
CA LEU A 131 7.38 15.08 -8.54
C LEU A 131 7.58 14.38 -9.89
N LYS A 132 8.43 14.90 -10.78
CA LYS A 132 8.81 14.21 -12.02
C LYS A 132 9.46 12.84 -11.75
N LEU A 133 10.18 12.69 -10.63
CA LEU A 133 10.69 11.37 -10.22
C LEU A 133 9.57 10.49 -9.67
N ALA A 134 8.60 11.07 -8.95
CA ALA A 134 7.44 10.36 -8.43
C ALA A 134 6.53 9.80 -9.53
N GLU A 135 6.49 10.41 -10.74
CA GLU A 135 5.79 9.85 -11.92
C GLU A 135 6.29 8.44 -12.28
N ARG A 136 7.53 8.09 -11.90
CA ARG A 136 8.15 6.77 -12.16
C ARG A 136 8.07 5.82 -10.97
N THR A 137 7.20 6.09 -10.00
CA THR A 137 7.04 5.23 -8.82
C THR A 137 6.63 3.82 -9.25
N PRO A 138 7.46 2.78 -9.01
CA PRO A 138 7.13 1.43 -9.42
C PRO A 138 6.22 0.74 -8.41
N GLY A 139 5.59 -0.34 -8.86
CA GLY A 139 4.89 -1.29 -7.99
C GLY A 139 3.58 -0.74 -7.42
N LEU A 140 2.87 0.10 -8.18
CA LEU A 140 1.53 0.57 -7.82
C LEU A 140 0.47 -0.32 -8.49
N TYR A 141 -0.48 -0.79 -7.70
CA TYR A 141 -1.55 -1.69 -8.15
C TYR A 141 -2.90 -1.24 -7.60
N PHE A 142 -3.97 -1.51 -8.36
CA PHE A 142 -5.33 -1.20 -7.97
C PHE A 142 -6.34 -2.13 -8.65
N SER A 143 -7.58 -2.09 -8.19
CA SER A 143 -8.74 -2.66 -8.88
C SER A 143 -9.91 -1.69 -8.75
N TYR A 144 -10.83 -1.74 -9.72
CA TYR A 144 -12.07 -0.97 -9.64
C TYR A 144 -13.15 -1.69 -8.82
N ASP A 145 -13.00 -3.00 -8.62
CA ASP A 145 -14.07 -3.87 -8.15
C ASP A 145 -13.76 -4.53 -6.79
N THR A 146 -12.47 -4.66 -6.44
CA THR A 146 -12.05 -5.33 -5.20
C THR A 146 -11.07 -4.50 -4.38
N ASN A 147 -11.17 -4.63 -3.06
CA ASN A 147 -10.30 -3.93 -2.13
C ASN A 147 -8.99 -4.69 -1.92
N LEU A 148 -7.93 -4.21 -2.57
CA LEU A 148 -6.59 -4.79 -2.45
C LEU A 148 -5.89 -4.51 -1.13
N THR A 149 -6.37 -3.58 -0.29
CA THR A 149 -5.69 -3.22 0.96
C THR A 149 -5.92 -4.24 2.09
N LEU A 150 -6.87 -5.16 1.92
CA LEU A 150 -7.24 -6.16 2.92
C LEU A 150 -6.87 -7.57 2.44
N SER A 151 -6.57 -8.45 3.40
CA SER A 151 -6.45 -9.88 3.12
C SER A 151 -7.82 -10.52 2.88
N VAL A 152 -7.86 -11.67 2.21
CA VAL A 152 -9.08 -12.46 1.98
C VAL A 152 -9.80 -12.76 3.29
N GLN A 153 -9.06 -13.09 4.36
CA GLN A 153 -9.65 -13.33 5.69
C GLN A 153 -10.36 -12.08 6.22
N ARG A 154 -9.72 -10.91 6.10
CA ARG A 154 -10.29 -9.65 6.57
C ARG A 154 -11.47 -9.22 5.71
N LEU A 155 -11.41 -9.42 4.39
CA LEU A 155 -12.52 -9.17 3.47
C LEU A 155 -13.76 -10.01 3.83
N ASN A 156 -13.58 -11.28 4.20
CA ASN A 156 -14.68 -12.14 4.62
C ASN A 156 -15.22 -11.81 6.02
N THR A 157 -14.38 -11.23 6.87
CA THR A 157 -14.77 -10.79 8.23
C THR A 157 -15.49 -9.42 8.20
N LEU A 158 -15.46 -8.69 7.08
CA LEU A 158 -16.24 -7.46 6.93
C LEU A 158 -17.73 -7.79 7.04
N GLY A 159 -18.44 -7.05 7.90
CA GLY A 159 -19.90 -7.13 7.96
C GLY A 159 -20.54 -6.71 6.64
N ASP A 160 -21.75 -7.21 6.37
CA ASP A 160 -22.43 -6.97 5.09
C ASP A 160 -22.65 -5.48 4.79
N GLU A 161 -22.91 -4.67 5.82
CA GLU A 161 -22.99 -3.21 5.68
C GLU A 161 -21.67 -2.58 5.21
N SER A 162 -20.53 -3.10 5.68
CA SER A 162 -19.21 -2.59 5.28
C SER A 162 -18.90 -2.92 3.83
N LYS A 163 -19.38 -4.06 3.31
CA LYS A 163 -19.20 -4.46 1.90
C LYS A 163 -19.95 -3.55 0.93
N LEU A 164 -21.03 -2.89 1.38
CA LEU A 164 -21.80 -1.93 0.58
C LEU A 164 -21.14 -0.55 0.47
N LEU A 165 -20.17 -0.25 1.33
CA LEU A 165 -19.47 1.04 1.30
C LEU A 165 -18.55 1.14 0.06
N PRO A 166 -18.23 2.35 -0.40
CA PRO A 166 -17.19 2.53 -1.42
C PRO A 166 -15.85 1.91 -1.01
N LEU A 167 -15.07 1.40 -1.97
CA LEU A 167 -13.82 0.68 -1.71
C LEU A 167 -12.84 1.46 -0.82
N TRP A 168 -12.78 2.79 -0.96
CA TRP A 168 -11.91 3.65 -0.16
C TRP A 168 -12.29 3.68 1.33
N ARG A 169 -13.58 3.54 1.67
CA ARG A 169 -14.05 3.47 3.07
C ARG A 169 -13.80 2.11 3.70
N GLN A 170 -13.76 1.06 2.88
CA GLN A 170 -13.39 -0.28 3.31
C GLN A 170 -11.87 -0.43 3.48
N ALA A 171 -11.08 0.47 2.89
CA ALA A 171 -9.65 0.32 2.77
C ALA A 171 -8.94 0.36 4.13
N GLU A 172 -7.91 -0.47 4.29
CA GLU A 172 -6.98 -0.40 5.40
C GLU A 172 -5.98 0.75 5.16
N PRO A 173 -6.00 1.81 5.99
CA PRO A 173 -5.18 3.00 5.76
C PRO A 173 -3.68 2.71 5.69
N ARG A 174 -3.20 1.65 6.36
CA ARG A 174 -1.79 1.26 6.31
C ARG A 174 -1.32 0.88 4.92
N PHE A 175 -2.18 0.27 4.10
CA PHE A 175 -1.80 -0.20 2.77
C PHE A 175 -2.33 0.70 1.66
N LEU A 176 -3.06 1.76 2.01
CA LEU A 176 -3.60 2.74 1.10
C LEU A 176 -2.54 3.79 0.75
N TRP A 177 -1.84 3.58 -0.37
CA TRP A 177 -0.70 4.40 -0.80
C TRP A 177 -1.09 5.86 -1.05
N ASN A 178 -2.22 6.09 -1.71
CA ASN A 178 -2.72 7.41 -2.06
C ASN A 178 -3.66 8.02 -1.01
N ASN A 179 -3.65 7.54 0.25
CA ASN A 179 -4.57 8.01 1.29
C ASN A 179 -4.57 9.55 1.44
N TYR A 180 -3.38 10.15 1.59
CA TYR A 180 -3.23 11.60 1.71
C TYR A 180 -3.68 12.35 0.44
N LEU A 181 -3.40 11.78 -0.73
CA LEU A 181 -3.75 12.39 -2.02
C LEU A 181 -5.27 12.43 -2.24
N MET A 182 -6.00 11.50 -1.62
CA MET A 182 -7.45 11.40 -1.75
C MET A 182 -8.22 12.32 -0.80
N GLU A 183 -7.59 12.90 0.23
CA GLU A 183 -8.25 13.74 1.23
C GLU A 183 -9.09 14.86 0.57
N ALA A 184 -8.50 15.56 -0.39
CA ALA A 184 -9.20 16.63 -1.09
C ALA A 184 -10.42 16.15 -1.89
N LEU A 185 -10.38 14.91 -2.42
CA LEU A 185 -11.52 14.32 -3.14
C LEU A 185 -12.60 13.84 -2.16
N ILE A 186 -12.20 13.31 -1.00
CA ILE A 186 -13.09 12.90 0.10
C ILE A 186 -13.88 14.11 0.61
N ASP A 187 -13.20 15.23 0.87
CA ASP A 187 -13.82 16.47 1.35
C ASP A 187 -14.89 17.00 0.39
N ASN A 188 -14.70 16.79 -0.92
CA ASN A 188 -15.63 17.19 -1.97
C ASN A 188 -16.66 16.10 -2.34
N LYS A 189 -16.71 14.98 -1.59
CA LYS A 189 -17.66 13.87 -1.78
C LYS A 189 -17.62 13.25 -3.19
N LEU A 190 -16.41 13.10 -3.74
CA LEU A 190 -16.19 12.61 -5.10
C LEU A 190 -16.03 11.07 -5.14
N ASP A 191 -16.96 10.34 -4.52
CA ASP A 191 -16.87 8.88 -4.31
C ASP A 191 -16.52 8.06 -5.57
N PRO A 192 -17.10 8.30 -6.76
CA PRO A 192 -16.76 7.55 -7.98
C PRO A 192 -15.33 7.74 -8.50
N PHE A 193 -14.65 8.80 -8.06
CA PHE A 193 -13.25 9.10 -8.44
C PHE A 193 -12.24 8.57 -7.42
N LEU A 194 -12.69 8.15 -6.23
CA LEU A 194 -11.83 7.72 -5.12
C LEU A 194 -11.33 6.29 -5.32
N LEU A 195 -10.25 6.15 -6.11
CA LEU A 195 -9.61 4.87 -6.44
C LEU A 195 -8.52 4.50 -5.40
N PRO A 196 -8.69 3.43 -4.62
CA PRO A 196 -7.65 2.96 -3.71
C PRO A 196 -6.46 2.35 -4.47
N VAL A 197 -5.26 2.81 -4.18
CA VAL A 197 -4.02 2.28 -4.77
C VAL A 197 -3.15 1.70 -3.67
N ILE A 198 -2.60 0.51 -3.90
CA ILE A 198 -1.59 -0.12 -3.04
C ILE A 198 -0.20 0.01 -3.65
N GLN A 199 0.84 -0.05 -2.82
CA GLN A 199 2.23 -0.19 -3.27
C GLN A 199 2.79 -1.55 -2.84
N GLY A 200 3.49 -2.24 -3.74
CA GLY A 200 4.17 -3.49 -3.44
C GLY A 200 4.39 -4.35 -4.69
N SER A 201 3.89 -5.59 -4.68
CA SER A 201 3.98 -6.52 -5.81
C SER A 201 2.72 -7.36 -5.94
N PHE A 202 2.37 -7.70 -7.18
CA PHE A 202 1.26 -8.60 -7.48
C PHE A 202 1.73 -9.59 -8.55
N HIS A 203 1.58 -10.87 -8.26
CA HIS A 203 1.88 -11.95 -9.18
C HIS A 203 0.71 -12.92 -9.20
N HIS A 204 0.28 -13.30 -10.38
CA HIS A 204 -0.78 -14.27 -10.58
C HIS A 204 -0.33 -15.24 -11.67
N PHE A 205 -0.46 -16.54 -11.40
CA PHE A 205 -0.12 -17.58 -12.37
C PHE A 205 -0.99 -18.83 -12.15
N GLN A 206 -1.23 -19.54 -13.25
CA GLN A 206 -1.88 -20.85 -13.24
C GLN A 206 -0.84 -21.95 -13.38
N THR A 207 -1.03 -23.04 -12.65
CA THR A 207 -0.22 -24.24 -12.75
C THR A 207 -1.11 -25.48 -12.66
N ALA A 208 -0.61 -26.64 -13.05
CA ALA A 208 -1.33 -27.91 -12.94
C ALA A 208 -0.63 -28.85 -11.96
N ILE A 209 -1.38 -29.42 -11.02
CA ILE A 209 -0.91 -30.53 -10.17
C ILE A 209 -1.75 -31.75 -10.52
N GLY A 210 -1.15 -32.71 -11.22
CA GLY A 210 -1.87 -33.87 -11.74
C GLY A 210 -2.89 -33.45 -12.81
N ARG A 211 -4.17 -33.57 -12.49
CA ARG A 211 -5.28 -33.18 -13.39
C ARG A 211 -5.93 -31.86 -12.99
N ASP A 212 -5.61 -31.35 -11.81
CA ASP A 212 -6.23 -30.17 -11.24
C ASP A 212 -5.45 -28.92 -11.66
N ILE A 213 -6.18 -27.91 -12.11
CA ILE A 213 -5.63 -26.58 -12.38
C ILE A 213 -5.70 -25.79 -11.09
N ILE A 214 -4.59 -25.15 -10.74
CA ILE A 214 -4.42 -24.36 -9.55
C ILE A 214 -4.09 -22.93 -9.96
N ASP A 215 -4.89 -22.01 -9.45
CA ASP A 215 -4.66 -20.57 -9.53
C ASP A 215 -3.91 -20.11 -8.28
N VAL A 216 -2.72 -19.54 -8.48
CA VAL A 216 -1.89 -19.01 -7.39
C VAL A 216 -1.72 -17.52 -7.56
N THR A 217 -2.10 -16.77 -6.53
CA THR A 217 -1.91 -15.32 -6.46
C THR A 217 -1.04 -14.98 -5.26
N LEU A 218 0.03 -14.22 -5.51
CA LEU A 218 0.92 -13.68 -4.48
C LEU A 218 0.84 -12.15 -4.51
N ILE A 219 0.31 -11.57 -3.44
CA ILE A 219 0.20 -10.12 -3.27
C ILE A 219 1.05 -9.68 -2.08
N ALA A 220 1.88 -8.66 -2.26
CA ALA A 220 2.62 -8.01 -1.18
C ALA A 220 2.22 -6.54 -1.10
N ARG A 221 1.85 -6.10 0.10
CA ARG A 221 1.30 -4.78 0.41
C ARG A 221 2.25 -4.05 1.35
N ARG A 222 2.83 -2.95 0.90
CA ARG A 222 3.77 -2.13 1.69
C ARG A 222 2.99 -1.11 2.52
N CYS A 223 3.32 -1.04 3.81
CA CYS A 223 2.74 -0.08 4.73
C CYS A 223 3.24 1.34 4.47
N THR A 224 2.35 2.32 4.53
CA THR A 224 2.63 3.74 4.29
C THR A 224 3.09 4.52 5.52
N ARG A 225 2.78 4.04 6.74
CA ARG A 225 2.97 4.78 8.00
C ARG A 225 4.42 5.22 8.26
N ARG A 226 5.40 4.38 7.92
CA ARG A 226 6.83 4.67 8.11
C ARG A 226 7.64 4.38 6.86
N ASN A 227 7.23 5.01 5.76
CA ASN A 227 7.93 4.93 4.49
C ASN A 227 9.29 5.65 4.51
N GLY A 228 10.26 5.06 3.83
CA GLY A 228 11.60 5.61 3.67
C GLY A 228 12.51 4.63 2.96
N THR A 229 13.65 5.12 2.51
CA THR A 229 14.70 4.28 1.92
C THR A 229 15.36 3.44 3.01
N ARG A 230 15.73 2.20 2.69
CA ARG A 230 16.20 1.17 3.64
C ARG A 230 17.33 1.62 4.57
N MET A 231 18.17 2.54 4.11
CA MET A 231 19.29 3.07 4.91
C MET A 231 18.95 4.37 5.64
N TRP A 232 17.87 5.06 5.28
CA TRP A 232 17.46 6.32 5.91
C TRP A 232 16.29 6.13 6.89
N ARG A 233 15.55 5.02 6.78
CA ARG A 233 14.52 4.64 7.76
C ARG A 233 14.63 3.17 8.15
N ARG A 234 14.99 2.96 9.41
CA ARG A 234 15.00 1.69 10.12
C ARG A 234 14.29 1.84 11.47
N GLY A 235 14.12 0.70 12.15
CA GLY A 235 13.44 0.65 13.44
C GLY A 235 11.96 1.02 13.39
N ALA A 236 11.44 1.42 14.55
CA ALA A 236 10.10 1.94 14.75
C ALA A 236 10.11 3.43 15.12
N ASP A 237 8.96 4.09 15.05
CA ASP A 237 8.70 5.31 15.82
C ASP A 237 8.21 4.98 17.24
N SER A 238 8.03 6.02 18.06
CA SER A 238 7.49 5.92 19.41
C SER A 238 6.09 5.30 19.49
N ASP A 239 5.34 5.31 18.38
CA ASP A 239 3.99 4.73 18.30
C ASP A 239 4.00 3.24 17.93
N GLY A 240 5.17 2.66 17.65
CA GLY A 240 5.32 1.25 17.31
C GLY A 240 5.15 0.94 15.82
N TYR A 241 5.14 1.94 14.94
CA TYR A 241 5.10 1.71 13.50
C TYR A 241 6.51 1.45 12.98
N VAL A 242 6.73 0.23 12.49
CA VAL A 242 8.03 -0.19 11.96
C VAL A 242 8.23 0.25 10.52
N ALA A 243 9.48 0.59 10.19
CA ALA A 243 9.89 0.88 8.82
C ALA A 243 9.83 -0.38 7.96
N ASN A 244 9.50 -0.22 6.68
CA ASN A 244 9.45 -1.30 5.69
C ASN A 244 8.53 -2.48 6.10
N PHE A 245 7.41 -2.18 6.78
CA PHE A 245 6.38 -3.17 7.06
C PHE A 245 5.69 -3.61 5.76
N VAL A 246 5.64 -4.91 5.51
CA VAL A 246 5.01 -5.53 4.34
C VAL A 246 4.15 -6.68 4.82
N GLU A 247 2.94 -6.77 4.28
CA GLU A 247 2.06 -7.93 4.40
C GLU A 247 2.06 -8.66 3.06
N THR A 248 2.49 -9.92 3.08
CA THR A 248 2.46 -10.81 1.92
C THR A 248 1.35 -11.84 2.13
N GLU A 249 0.49 -11.97 1.14
CA GLU A 249 -0.58 -12.95 1.13
C GLU A 249 -0.44 -13.86 -0.09
N GLN A 250 -0.46 -15.16 0.16
CA GLN A 250 -0.56 -16.20 -0.85
C GLN A 250 -1.99 -16.72 -0.86
N VAL A 251 -2.64 -16.62 -2.02
CA VAL A 251 -3.96 -17.18 -2.27
C VAL A 251 -3.82 -18.32 -3.26
N VAL A 252 -4.40 -19.46 -2.92
CA VAL A 252 -4.44 -20.66 -3.77
C VAL A 252 -5.88 -21.05 -3.99
N GLN A 253 -6.28 -21.18 -5.25
CA GLN A 253 -7.62 -21.59 -5.66
C GLN A 253 -7.53 -22.91 -6.43
N MET A 254 -8.32 -23.90 -6.00
CA MET A 254 -8.36 -25.22 -6.63
C MET A 254 -9.71 -25.87 -6.37
N ASN A 255 -10.37 -26.36 -7.41
CA ASN A 255 -11.60 -27.17 -7.32
C ASN A 255 -12.73 -26.55 -6.46
N GLY A 256 -12.89 -25.22 -6.53
CA GLY A 256 -13.88 -24.47 -5.74
C GLY A 256 -13.49 -24.18 -4.30
N PHE A 257 -12.29 -24.59 -3.88
CA PHE A 257 -11.70 -24.20 -2.61
C PHE A 257 -10.75 -23.02 -2.82
N MET A 258 -10.73 -22.12 -1.83
CA MET A 258 -9.81 -21.00 -1.77
C MET A 258 -9.09 -20.98 -0.44
N ALA A 259 -7.77 -21.08 -0.47
CA ALA A 259 -6.91 -20.93 0.69
C ALA A 259 -6.22 -19.56 0.67
N SER A 260 -6.13 -18.87 1.81
CA SER A 260 -5.33 -17.65 1.98
C SER A 260 -4.40 -17.78 3.19
N PHE A 261 -3.11 -17.52 2.95
CA PHE A 261 -2.06 -17.53 3.96
C PHE A 261 -1.33 -16.19 3.97
N VAL A 262 -1.24 -15.56 5.14
CA VAL A 262 -0.65 -14.23 5.32
C VAL A 262 0.61 -14.30 6.16
N GLN A 263 1.65 -13.63 5.71
CA GLN A 263 2.89 -13.40 6.45
C GLN A 263 3.20 -11.91 6.50
N VAL A 264 3.72 -11.43 7.62
CA VAL A 264 4.15 -10.03 7.78
C VAL A 264 5.64 -9.96 8.01
N ARG A 265 6.26 -8.89 7.51
CA ARG A 265 7.68 -8.61 7.66
C ARG A 265 7.85 -7.13 7.97
N GLY A 266 8.72 -6.78 8.91
CA GLY A 266 9.05 -5.39 9.23
C GLY A 266 10.46 -5.24 9.78
N SER A 267 10.85 -3.98 10.03
CA SER A 267 12.07 -3.68 10.79
C SER A 267 11.89 -4.04 12.27
N ILE A 268 12.99 -4.25 13.00
CA ILE A 268 12.94 -4.55 14.44
C ILE A 268 12.26 -3.40 15.21
N PRO A 269 11.25 -3.67 16.07
CA PRO A 269 10.32 -2.66 16.60
C PRO A 269 10.84 -1.85 17.79
N PHE A 270 11.99 -1.20 17.63
CA PHE A 270 12.47 -0.15 18.54
C PHE A 270 13.24 0.92 17.76
N LEU A 271 13.66 1.99 18.42
CA LEU A 271 14.31 3.11 17.77
C LEU A 271 15.77 2.79 17.51
N TRP A 272 16.11 2.62 16.24
CA TRP A 272 17.49 2.49 15.80
C TRP A 272 17.65 2.99 14.38
N GLU A 273 18.84 3.48 14.09
CA GLU A 273 19.21 3.99 12.79
C GLU A 273 20.54 3.40 12.32
N GLN A 274 20.74 3.50 11.01
CA GLN A 274 21.97 3.08 10.36
C GLN A 274 22.36 4.18 9.39
N THR A 275 22.97 5.24 9.91
CA THR A 275 23.38 6.39 9.12
C THR A 275 24.39 5.96 8.08
N VAL A 276 24.14 6.28 6.82
CA VAL A 276 25.03 5.93 5.72
C VAL A 276 26.31 6.75 5.83
N ASP A 277 27.45 6.06 5.87
CA ASP A 277 28.78 6.64 5.72
C ASP A 277 29.48 6.00 4.50
N LEU A 278 30.73 6.38 4.24
CA LEU A 278 31.54 5.79 3.17
C LEU A 278 32.04 4.37 3.48
N THR A 279 31.64 3.77 4.60
CA THR A 279 32.07 2.42 4.98
C THR A 279 31.21 1.34 4.31
N TYR A 280 31.81 0.16 4.11
CA TYR A 280 31.11 -0.98 3.51
C TYR A 280 29.90 -1.45 4.33
N LYS A 281 29.98 -1.37 5.67
CA LYS A 281 28.88 -1.71 6.57
C LYS A 281 28.78 -0.62 7.65
N PRO A 282 27.93 0.41 7.44
CA PRO A 282 27.75 1.47 8.41
C PRO A 282 27.26 0.94 9.76
N LYS A 283 27.67 1.58 10.85
CA LYS A 283 27.33 1.14 12.21
C LYS A 283 25.85 1.40 12.51
N PHE A 284 25.28 0.59 13.40
CA PHE A 284 23.93 0.78 13.92
C PHE A 284 24.00 1.57 15.23
N GLU A 285 23.10 2.53 15.38
CA GLU A 285 22.92 3.28 16.61
C GLU A 285 21.53 3.01 17.17
N ILE A 286 21.48 2.57 18.42
CA ILE A 286 20.24 2.34 19.14
C ILE A 286 19.95 3.63 19.89
N LEU A 287 18.81 4.22 19.57
CA LEU A 287 18.37 5.49 20.13
C LEU A 287 17.41 5.16 21.28
N ARG A 288 17.56 5.83 22.42
CA ARG A 288 16.60 5.73 23.54
C ARG A 288 16.26 4.28 23.88
N ALA A 289 17.27 3.49 24.25
CA ALA A 289 17.14 2.06 24.51
C ALA A 289 16.10 1.77 25.62
N GLU A 290 15.91 2.69 26.55
CA GLU A 290 14.89 2.68 27.59
C GLU A 290 13.45 2.67 27.06
N GLU A 291 13.19 3.20 25.86
CA GLU A 291 11.87 3.18 25.22
C GLU A 291 11.57 1.85 24.52
N ALA A 292 12.59 1.01 24.28
CA ALA A 292 12.44 -0.20 23.47
C ALA A 292 11.31 -1.13 23.96
N PRO A 293 11.19 -1.47 25.26
CA PRO A 293 10.11 -2.35 25.73
C PRO A 293 8.72 -1.81 25.41
N ARG A 294 8.50 -0.50 25.60
CA ARG A 294 7.22 0.16 25.34
C ARG A 294 6.87 0.16 23.86
N VAL A 295 7.85 0.39 22.99
CA VAL A 295 7.63 0.43 21.53
C VAL A 295 7.38 -0.97 20.98
N VAL A 296 8.12 -1.97 21.48
CA VAL A 296 7.90 -3.38 21.15
C VAL A 296 6.50 -3.81 21.58
N GLU A 297 6.10 -3.50 22.82
CA GLU A 297 4.75 -3.80 23.33
C GLU A 297 3.66 -3.20 22.43
N ARG A 298 3.75 -1.90 22.11
CA ARG A 298 2.80 -1.23 21.21
C ARG A 298 2.71 -1.91 19.85
N HIS A 299 3.86 -2.24 19.25
CA HIS A 299 3.92 -2.90 17.96
C HIS A 299 3.22 -4.26 17.98
N PHE A 300 3.54 -5.10 18.96
CA PHE A 300 3.00 -6.45 19.07
C PHE A 300 1.54 -6.49 19.50
N LEU A 301 1.08 -5.52 20.29
CA LEU A 301 -0.36 -5.34 20.56
C LEU A 301 -1.13 -4.98 19.28
N ASP A 302 -0.58 -4.12 18.41
CA ASP A 302 -1.17 -3.82 17.10
C ASP A 302 -1.21 -5.08 16.21
N LEU A 303 -0.12 -5.85 16.16
CA LEU A 303 -0.08 -7.11 15.41
C LEU A 303 -1.11 -8.11 15.94
N ARG A 304 -1.16 -8.33 17.26
CA ARG A 304 -2.09 -9.28 17.89
C ARG A 304 -3.54 -8.91 17.61
N LYS A 305 -3.88 -7.62 17.69
CA LYS A 305 -5.23 -7.13 17.39
C LYS A 305 -5.67 -7.44 15.95
N LYS A 306 -4.73 -7.55 15.02
CA LYS A 306 -5.02 -7.66 13.58
C LYS A 306 -4.86 -9.07 13.02
N TYR A 307 -3.87 -9.81 13.50
CA TYR A 307 -3.51 -11.12 13.00
C TYR A 307 -3.79 -12.24 14.00
N GLY A 308 -4.20 -11.91 15.23
CA GLY A 308 -4.40 -12.91 16.30
C GLY A 308 -3.07 -13.34 16.89
N ASN A 309 -2.76 -14.63 16.84
CA ASN A 309 -1.50 -15.13 17.37
C ASN A 309 -0.33 -14.70 16.48
N VAL A 310 0.79 -14.31 17.08
CA VAL A 310 1.96 -13.78 16.39
C VAL A 310 3.20 -14.53 16.83
N LEU A 311 3.92 -15.08 15.86
CA LEU A 311 5.26 -15.62 16.04
C LEU A 311 6.29 -14.68 15.41
N ALA A 312 7.12 -14.07 16.25
CA ALA A 312 8.24 -13.26 15.80
C ALA A 312 9.47 -14.14 15.57
N VAL A 313 9.89 -14.28 14.31
CA VAL A 313 11.13 -14.97 13.94
C VAL A 313 12.23 -13.93 13.71
N ASP A 314 13.22 -13.90 14.59
CA ASP A 314 14.41 -13.06 14.46
C ASP A 314 15.56 -13.85 13.83
N LEU A 315 15.99 -13.40 12.65
CA LEU A 315 17.06 -14.04 11.86
C LEU A 315 18.43 -13.35 12.02
N VAL A 316 18.55 -12.40 12.95
CA VAL A 316 19.74 -11.57 13.14
C VAL A 316 20.91 -12.36 13.75
N ASN A 317 22.13 -12.00 13.37
CA ASN A 317 23.34 -12.61 13.90
C ASN A 317 23.51 -12.33 15.40
N LYS A 318 23.94 -13.33 16.18
CA LYS A 318 24.24 -13.13 17.62
C LYS A 318 25.53 -12.33 17.86
N HIS A 319 26.42 -12.25 16.87
CA HIS A 319 27.73 -11.63 17.02
C HIS A 319 27.85 -10.30 16.26
N GLY A 320 28.75 -9.43 16.71
CA GLY A 320 29.00 -8.12 16.11
C GLY A 320 27.92 -7.09 16.42
N GLY A 321 27.82 -6.05 15.57
CA GLY A 321 26.86 -4.95 15.78
C GLY A 321 25.39 -5.38 15.70
N GLU A 322 25.11 -6.47 14.99
CA GLU A 322 23.78 -7.10 14.92
C GLU A 322 23.43 -7.86 16.21
N GLY A 323 24.42 -8.41 16.91
CA GLY A 323 24.22 -9.06 18.21
C GLY A 323 23.57 -8.15 19.25
N ARG A 324 23.96 -6.86 19.25
CA ARG A 324 23.35 -5.85 20.13
C ARG A 324 21.86 -5.60 19.81
N LEU A 325 21.47 -5.69 18.53
CA LEU A 325 20.07 -5.57 18.13
C LEU A 325 19.27 -6.79 18.57
N CYS A 326 19.83 -7.99 18.38
CA CYS A 326 19.22 -9.24 18.81
C CYS A 326 19.03 -9.29 20.34
N GLU A 327 20.06 -8.92 21.11
CA GLU A 327 19.99 -8.90 22.58
C GLU A 327 18.92 -7.93 23.07
N ASN A 328 18.90 -6.71 22.56
CA ASN A 328 17.87 -5.73 22.94
C ASN A 328 16.47 -6.15 22.51
N PHE A 329 16.33 -6.78 21.33
CA PHE A 329 15.03 -7.26 20.89
C PHE A 329 14.53 -8.39 21.79
N GLY A 330 15.40 -9.37 22.07
CA GLY A 330 15.09 -10.49 22.96
C GLY A 330 14.71 -10.02 24.37
N ASN A 331 15.45 -9.08 24.95
CA ASN A 331 15.14 -8.51 26.26
C ASN A 331 13.80 -7.77 26.26
N ALA A 332 13.51 -6.99 25.23
CA ALA A 332 12.23 -6.29 25.12
C ALA A 332 11.04 -7.26 24.93
N MET A 333 11.24 -8.36 24.20
CA MET A 333 10.21 -9.38 23.98
C MET A 333 9.83 -10.15 25.25
N GLN A 334 10.72 -10.24 26.25
CA GLN A 334 10.39 -10.90 27.53
C GLN A 334 9.19 -10.26 28.23
N ASN A 335 8.97 -8.94 28.04
CA ASN A 335 7.84 -8.22 28.63
C ASN A 335 6.53 -8.40 27.88
N VAL A 336 6.57 -8.93 26.66
CA VAL A 336 5.44 -9.03 25.73
C VAL A 336 5.06 -10.49 25.45
N ALA A 337 6.00 -11.42 25.69
CA ALA A 337 5.80 -12.85 25.51
C ALA A 337 4.57 -13.33 26.30
N SER A 338 3.67 -13.98 25.58
CA SER A 338 2.41 -14.53 26.10
C SER A 338 2.00 -15.73 25.25
N ASP A 339 0.93 -16.43 25.62
CA ASP A 339 0.46 -17.60 24.87
C ASP A 339 0.11 -17.27 23.40
N ASP A 340 -0.26 -16.01 23.13
CA ASP A 340 -0.59 -15.52 21.79
C ASP A 340 0.63 -14.92 21.06
N ILE A 341 1.70 -14.56 21.77
CA ILE A 341 2.87 -13.86 21.22
C ILE A 341 4.14 -14.62 21.57
N ARG A 342 4.70 -15.32 20.57
CA ARG A 342 5.92 -16.11 20.70
C ARG A 342 7.09 -15.42 20.02
N TYR A 343 8.25 -15.45 20.66
CA TYR A 343 9.52 -14.99 20.08
C TYR A 343 10.45 -16.18 19.83
N LEU A 344 11.04 -16.24 18.65
CA LEU A 344 12.02 -17.24 18.27
C LEU A 344 13.22 -16.56 17.60
N HIS A 345 14.40 -16.74 18.19
CA HIS A 345 15.66 -16.33 17.58
C HIS A 345 16.29 -17.51 16.83
N PHE A 346 16.64 -17.30 15.56
CA PHE A 346 17.31 -18.27 14.71
C PHE A 346 18.49 -17.59 13.97
N ASP A 347 19.73 -17.90 14.38
CA ASP A 347 20.93 -17.31 13.76
C ASP A 347 21.14 -17.87 12.34
N PHE A 348 20.55 -17.20 11.34
CA PHE A 348 20.53 -17.69 9.97
C PHE A 348 21.94 -17.85 9.38
N HIS A 349 22.84 -16.89 9.60
CA HIS A 349 24.18 -16.96 9.00
C HIS A 349 25.05 -18.02 9.68
N ARG A 350 24.88 -18.25 10.99
CA ARG A 350 25.60 -19.32 11.67
C ARG A 350 25.07 -20.70 11.30
N ILE A 351 23.74 -20.86 11.22
CA ILE A 351 23.11 -22.16 11.01
C ILE A 351 23.16 -22.54 9.53
N CYS A 352 22.66 -21.69 8.63
CA CYS A 352 22.55 -21.97 7.20
C CYS A 352 23.77 -21.48 6.40
N GLY A 353 24.43 -20.41 6.85
CA GLY A 353 25.54 -19.82 6.10
C GLY A 353 25.15 -19.44 4.68
N HIS A 354 26.05 -19.67 3.71
CA HIS A 354 25.80 -19.36 2.29
C HIS A 354 25.34 -20.56 1.46
N VAL A 355 25.37 -21.77 2.02
CA VAL A 355 25.22 -23.02 1.25
C VAL A 355 24.19 -23.96 1.88
N HIS A 356 24.06 -23.96 3.21
CA HIS A 356 23.28 -24.96 3.94
C HIS A 356 21.81 -24.56 4.13
N PHE A 357 21.12 -24.23 3.04
CA PHE A 357 19.71 -23.85 3.09
C PHE A 357 18.79 -24.99 3.55
N GLU A 358 19.22 -26.24 3.41
CA GLU A 358 18.53 -27.41 3.95
C GLU A 358 18.30 -27.32 5.46
N ARG A 359 19.15 -26.61 6.19
CA ARG A 359 19.02 -26.43 7.65
C ARG A 359 17.90 -25.49 8.05
N LEU A 360 17.20 -24.87 7.09
CA LEU A 360 15.93 -24.22 7.37
C LEU A 360 14.88 -25.20 7.87
N SER A 361 15.02 -26.52 7.62
CA SER A 361 14.16 -27.54 8.24
C SER A 361 14.12 -27.43 9.76
N ILE A 362 15.26 -27.10 10.39
CA ILE A 362 15.36 -26.90 11.84
C ILE A 362 14.45 -25.75 12.31
N LEU A 363 14.39 -24.67 11.54
CA LEU A 363 13.47 -23.56 11.82
C LEU A 363 12.02 -24.02 11.66
N PHE A 364 11.71 -24.76 10.59
CA PHE A 364 10.37 -25.27 10.34
C PHE A 364 9.90 -26.21 11.47
N GLU A 365 10.72 -27.15 11.92
CA GLU A 365 10.44 -28.03 13.05
C GLU A 365 10.17 -27.24 14.35
N GLN A 366 10.85 -26.10 14.57
CA GLN A 366 10.65 -25.27 15.75
C GLN A 366 9.34 -24.47 15.74
N ILE A 367 8.75 -24.25 14.56
CA ILE A 367 7.55 -23.43 14.38
C ILE A 367 6.34 -24.24 13.90
N GLU A 368 6.51 -25.53 13.66
CA GLU A 368 5.50 -26.45 13.13
C GLU A 368 4.22 -26.43 13.99
N ASP A 369 4.38 -26.51 15.31
CA ASP A 369 3.29 -26.43 16.29
C ASP A 369 2.45 -25.15 16.12
N PHE A 370 3.12 -24.02 15.87
CA PHE A 370 2.47 -22.74 15.65
C PHE A 370 1.75 -22.70 14.28
N LEU A 371 2.37 -23.25 13.23
CA LEU A 371 1.78 -23.30 11.89
C LEU A 371 0.54 -24.20 11.86
N GLU A 372 0.58 -25.37 12.49
CA GLU A 372 -0.56 -26.27 12.57
C GLU A 372 -1.72 -25.68 13.38
N LYS A 373 -1.41 -25.05 14.54
CA LYS A 373 -2.43 -24.44 15.40
C LYS A 373 -3.16 -23.27 14.74
N ASN A 374 -2.45 -22.43 13.99
CA ASN A 374 -3.00 -21.20 13.41
C ASN A 374 -3.47 -21.37 11.97
N GLY A 375 -2.89 -22.32 11.23
CA GLY A 375 -3.30 -22.72 9.89
C GLY A 375 -3.34 -21.57 8.89
N TYR A 376 -4.30 -21.68 7.98
CA TYR A 376 -4.61 -20.72 6.93
C TYR A 376 -6.14 -20.59 6.80
N LEU A 377 -6.61 -19.51 6.18
CA LEU A 377 -8.03 -19.39 5.86
C LEU A 377 -8.36 -20.39 4.75
N LEU A 378 -9.38 -21.23 4.94
CA LEU A 378 -9.94 -22.09 3.90
C LEU A 378 -11.42 -21.74 3.70
N LEU A 379 -11.78 -21.41 2.46
CA LEU A 379 -13.15 -21.17 2.03
C LEU A 379 -13.54 -22.26 1.03
N ASN A 380 -14.81 -22.64 1.07
CA ASN A 380 -15.42 -23.59 0.13
C ASN A 380 -16.58 -22.87 -0.56
N GLU A 381 -16.50 -22.72 -1.88
CA GLU A 381 -17.53 -22.03 -2.68
C GLU A 381 -18.67 -22.96 -3.12
N LYS A 382 -18.81 -24.14 -2.50
CA LYS A 382 -19.92 -25.09 -2.74
C LYS A 382 -21.18 -24.78 -1.95
#